data_AF-A0A6A4EGF1-F1
#
_entry.id   AF-A0A6A4EGF1-F1
#
_cell.length_a   1.000
_cell.length_b   1.000
_cell.length_c   1.000
_cell.angle_alpha   90.00
_cell.angle_beta   90.00
_cell.angle_gamma   90.00
#
_symmetry.space_group_name_H-M   'P 1'
#
loop_
_entity.id
_entity.type
_entity.pdbx_description
1 polymer ?
#
loop_
_entity_poly.entity_id
_entity_poly.type
_entity_poly.pdbx_seq_one_letter_code
_entity_poly.pdbx_strand_id
1 'polypeptide(L)'
;MTWKATVKPALLTFLKLKKHLMVPIKFVVPHGDEAWPEAAWGYPLGKHGVWLRKQWREGGHRIVPKQLKELEEMEFAWDRSQYRWDRFVLPALRRFYELNGHTDVPELYRIPKGSPEWPEHLWGQRLGNKVADIRRHKYFAKQVEADKEDLKRLKFCHDSTLYDRNWREKVMPALRAFRQEFGHCNVSYAFTIPSQFPWPEAAWGMRLGNTVSRIRCGAFSANQDKHELDKLGFVWDNSESEWSERILPALETFHRLKGHCRVPQSCEVPSDENWPTPSWGLKLGSIVNTIRSQGTYSTQVMRNKSRLEELGFVWDHTEFEWSERIFPALECFYLLKGHCRVPKAFVVPSDEKWPTPSWGLRLGKIVSGIRSSDCYSTQVSRDKARLEKLGFVWKVVDFEWSECILPALEAFHQLQGHCCVTRSFVVPSEPSWPKNAHGLKLGIAVDNIRKRASYFDQIARAMNSLEAIEFDLKIAVSKWENRVEPILTTFEQLHGHRNVPRDFVVPSTPPWREEDWGIQLGKLEPI
;
A
#
# COMPACT_ATOMS: atom_id res chain seq x y z
N MET A 1 11.81 14.63 -65.25
CA MET A 1 12.62 15.80 -64.83
C MET A 1 12.91 15.82 -63.33
N THR A 2 11.99 15.36 -62.47
CA THR A 2 12.06 15.38 -61.00
C THR A 2 13.30 14.73 -60.39
N TRP A 3 13.87 13.68 -61.00
CA TRP A 3 15.07 13.01 -60.47
C TRP A 3 16.30 13.92 -60.41
N LYS A 4 16.63 14.59 -61.51
CA LYS A 4 17.83 15.43 -61.62
C LYS A 4 17.70 16.74 -60.83
N ALA A 5 16.51 17.32 -60.81
CA ALA A 5 16.27 18.62 -60.19
C ALA A 5 16.01 18.55 -58.68
N THR A 6 15.36 17.48 -58.20
CA THR A 6 14.84 17.41 -56.83
C THR A 6 15.45 16.24 -56.05
N VAL A 7 15.29 15.00 -56.54
CA VAL A 7 15.59 13.79 -55.73
C VAL A 7 17.09 13.58 -55.54
N LYS A 8 17.89 13.58 -56.62
CA LYS A 8 19.33 13.34 -56.55
C LYS A 8 20.06 14.43 -55.73
N PRO A 9 19.81 15.74 -55.95
CA PRO A 9 20.39 16.79 -55.12
C PRO A 9 20.01 16.68 -53.64
N ALA A 10 18.76 16.32 -53.33
CA ALA A 10 18.32 16.11 -51.95
C ALA A 10 19.01 14.90 -51.29
N LEU A 11 19.20 13.79 -52.01
CA LEU A 11 19.95 12.63 -51.49
C LEU A 11 21.43 12.97 -51.22
N LEU A 12 22.09 13.69 -52.14
CA LEU A 12 23.47 14.13 -51.96
C LEU A 12 23.62 15.07 -50.75
N THR A 13 22.67 15.99 -50.58
CA THR A 13 22.62 16.88 -49.41
C THR A 13 22.43 16.08 -48.12
N PHE A 14 21.48 15.13 -48.11
CA PHE A 14 21.26 14.24 -46.98
C PHE A 14 22.54 13.46 -46.63
N LEU A 15 23.22 12.91 -47.64
CA LEU A 15 24.48 12.19 -47.47
C LEU A 15 25.58 13.10 -46.90
N LYS A 16 25.71 14.34 -47.39
CA LYS A 16 26.70 15.31 -46.89
C LYS A 16 26.47 15.67 -45.42
N LEU A 17 25.22 15.87 -45.02
CA LEU A 17 24.82 16.30 -43.67
C LEU A 17 24.77 15.15 -42.65
N LYS A 18 24.29 13.97 -43.06
CA LYS A 18 24.09 12.81 -42.17
C LYS A 18 25.14 11.73 -42.32
N LYS A 19 26.05 11.86 -43.30
CA LYS A 19 27.15 10.92 -43.61
C LYS A 19 26.69 9.50 -43.97
N HIS A 20 25.40 9.34 -44.26
CA HIS A 20 24.75 8.07 -44.61
C HIS A 20 23.45 8.30 -45.39
N LEU A 21 22.95 7.28 -46.11
CA LEU A 21 21.68 7.35 -46.87
C LEU A 21 20.50 6.61 -46.23
N MET A 22 20.55 6.38 -44.92
CA MET A 22 19.40 5.89 -44.15
C MET A 22 18.36 7.01 -43.90
N VAL A 23 17.65 7.42 -44.95
CA VAL A 23 16.59 8.44 -44.87
C VAL A 23 15.40 7.92 -44.05
N PRO A 24 14.95 8.64 -42.99
CA PRO A 24 13.74 8.29 -42.24
C PRO A 24 12.49 8.31 -43.12
N ILE A 25 11.54 7.39 -42.90
CA ILE A 25 10.33 7.28 -43.74
C ILE A 25 9.51 8.57 -43.74
N LYS A 26 9.42 9.24 -42.59
CA LYS A 26 8.68 10.50 -42.42
C LYS A 26 9.49 11.75 -42.82
N PHE A 27 10.71 11.59 -43.34
CA PHE A 27 11.56 12.72 -43.67
C PHE A 27 11.02 13.48 -44.89
N VAL A 28 10.82 14.78 -44.70
CA VAL A 28 10.47 15.76 -45.72
C VAL A 28 11.58 16.80 -45.70
N VAL A 29 12.04 17.22 -46.87
CA VAL A 29 13.07 18.26 -46.98
C VAL A 29 12.54 19.55 -46.34
N PRO A 30 13.25 20.16 -45.38
CA PRO A 30 12.82 21.40 -44.73
C PRO A 30 12.60 22.52 -45.74
N HIS A 31 11.61 23.37 -45.49
CA HIS A 31 11.35 24.55 -46.30
C HIS A 31 12.20 25.72 -45.80
N GLY A 32 12.84 26.46 -46.72
CA GLY A 32 13.64 27.65 -46.38
C GLY A 32 15.00 27.35 -45.73
N ASP A 33 15.48 26.11 -45.75
CA ASP A 33 16.82 25.74 -45.29
C ASP A 33 17.79 25.78 -46.48
N GLU A 34 18.70 26.76 -46.47
CA GLU A 34 19.70 26.99 -47.52
C GLU A 34 20.68 25.82 -47.69
N ALA A 35 20.78 24.92 -46.71
CA ALA A 35 21.57 23.70 -46.86
C ALA A 35 20.96 22.75 -47.91
N TRP A 36 19.66 22.90 -48.23
CA TRP A 36 18.93 22.05 -49.18
C TRP A 36 18.63 22.79 -50.49
N PRO A 37 18.64 22.08 -51.64
CA PRO A 37 18.22 22.65 -52.91
C PRO A 37 16.77 23.15 -52.85
N GLU A 38 16.53 24.38 -53.31
CA GLU A 38 15.20 25.01 -53.30
C GLU A 38 14.15 24.15 -54.03
N ALA A 39 14.53 23.58 -55.17
CA ALA A 39 13.68 22.65 -55.94
C ALA A 39 13.32 21.34 -55.20
N ALA A 40 13.90 21.09 -54.03
CA ALA A 40 13.61 19.95 -53.18
C ALA A 40 12.86 20.32 -51.89
N TRP A 41 12.66 21.60 -51.57
CA TRP A 41 11.94 22.02 -50.37
C TRP A 41 10.52 21.44 -50.32
N GLY A 42 10.12 20.91 -49.16
CA GLY A 42 8.83 20.23 -48.98
C GLY A 42 8.73 18.86 -49.63
N TYR A 43 9.77 18.37 -50.31
CA TYR A 43 9.73 17.07 -50.98
C TYR A 43 9.77 15.91 -49.98
N PRO A 44 8.85 14.92 -50.06
CA PRO A 44 8.81 13.78 -49.15
C PRO A 44 9.86 12.73 -49.51
N LEU A 45 11.14 13.08 -49.33
CA LEU A 45 12.30 12.25 -49.68
C LEU A 45 12.28 10.89 -48.97
N GLY A 46 11.76 10.82 -47.75
CA GLY A 46 11.57 9.57 -47.01
C GLY A 46 10.61 8.59 -47.69
N LYS A 47 9.47 9.09 -48.19
CA LYS A 47 8.50 8.27 -48.96
C LYS A 47 9.10 7.85 -50.29
N HIS A 48 9.85 8.73 -50.95
CA HIS A 48 10.55 8.39 -52.20
C HIS A 48 11.59 7.27 -51.98
N GLY A 49 12.35 7.32 -50.89
CA GLY A 49 13.27 6.25 -50.52
C GLY A 49 12.58 4.91 -50.25
N VAL A 50 11.38 4.91 -49.66
CA VAL A 50 10.57 3.68 -49.53
C VAL A 50 10.12 3.16 -50.89
N TRP A 51 9.68 4.05 -51.77
CA TRP A 51 9.29 3.69 -53.14
C TRP A 51 10.46 3.05 -53.91
N LEU A 52 11.65 3.66 -53.88
CA LEU A 52 12.87 3.11 -54.51
C LEU A 52 13.16 1.69 -54.00
N ARG A 53 13.16 1.48 -52.68
CA ARG A 53 13.39 0.14 -52.09
C ARG A 53 12.34 -0.88 -52.50
N LYS A 54 11.07 -0.47 -52.65
CA LYS A 54 10.00 -1.35 -53.12
C LYS A 54 10.28 -1.77 -54.57
N GLN A 55 10.61 -0.82 -55.43
CA GLN A 55 10.91 -1.11 -56.84
C GLN A 55 12.14 -2.00 -57.00
N TRP A 56 13.18 -1.79 -56.20
CA TRP A 56 14.36 -2.66 -56.21
C TRP A 56 14.04 -4.12 -55.81
N ARG A 57 13.20 -4.32 -54.78
CA ARG A 57 12.74 -5.68 -54.40
C ARG A 57 11.88 -6.36 -55.47
N GLU A 58 11.16 -5.58 -56.26
CA GLU A 58 10.33 -6.06 -57.38
C GLU A 58 11.14 -6.27 -58.67
N GLY A 59 12.47 -6.37 -58.57
CA GLY A 59 13.39 -6.63 -59.69
C GLY A 59 13.97 -5.37 -60.34
N GLY A 60 13.63 -4.17 -59.87
CA GLY A 60 14.27 -2.91 -60.32
C GLY A 60 13.85 -2.41 -61.70
N HIS A 61 12.91 -3.07 -62.39
CA HIS A 61 12.58 -2.79 -63.79
C HIS A 61 11.97 -1.39 -64.02
N ARG A 62 11.40 -0.79 -62.96
CA ARG A 62 10.79 0.56 -63.01
C ARG A 62 11.77 1.68 -62.64
N ILE A 63 13.00 1.34 -62.26
CA ILE A 63 14.05 2.32 -61.98
C ILE A 63 14.84 2.49 -63.29
N VAL A 64 14.97 3.72 -63.75
CA VAL A 64 15.73 4.00 -64.98
C VAL A 64 17.19 3.57 -64.75
N PRO A 65 17.85 2.83 -65.67
CA PRO A 65 19.20 2.30 -65.45
C PRO A 65 20.24 3.35 -65.04
N LYS A 66 20.13 4.56 -65.60
CA LYS A 66 20.98 5.70 -65.22
C LYS A 66 20.79 6.13 -63.76
N GLN A 67 19.56 6.09 -63.24
CA GLN A 67 19.26 6.42 -61.85
C GLN A 67 19.76 5.33 -60.91
N LEU A 68 19.65 4.06 -61.31
CA LEU A 68 20.16 2.93 -60.56
C LEU A 68 21.67 3.06 -60.36
N LYS A 69 22.43 3.31 -61.43
CA LYS A 69 23.88 3.55 -61.36
C LYS A 69 24.24 4.72 -60.44
N GLU A 70 23.52 5.84 -60.56
CA GLU A 70 23.74 7.00 -59.68
C GLU A 70 23.41 6.70 -58.21
N LEU A 71 22.46 5.81 -57.91
CA LEU A 71 22.14 5.39 -56.56
C LEU A 71 23.16 4.39 -56.00
N GLU A 72 23.71 3.53 -56.84
CA GLU A 72 24.81 2.61 -56.50
C GLU A 72 26.10 3.38 -56.19
N GLU A 73 26.44 4.37 -57.01
CA GLU A 73 27.60 5.27 -56.79
C GLU A 73 27.50 6.03 -55.45
N MET A 74 26.30 6.28 -54.95
CA MET A 74 26.08 6.95 -53.66
C MET A 74 25.97 5.99 -52.47
N GLU A 75 26.12 4.68 -52.69
CA GLU A 75 25.89 3.62 -51.71
C GLU A 75 24.49 3.74 -51.06
N PHE A 76 23.45 3.85 -51.90
CA PHE A 76 22.09 3.94 -51.38
C PHE A 76 21.72 2.70 -50.55
N ALA A 77 21.14 2.94 -49.39
CA ALA A 77 20.78 1.90 -48.44
C ALA A 77 19.57 1.06 -48.92
N TRP A 78 19.75 0.16 -49.89
CA TRP A 78 18.70 -0.71 -50.45
C TRP A 78 18.11 -1.64 -49.39
N ASP A 79 18.94 -2.52 -48.82
CA ASP A 79 18.62 -3.30 -47.63
C ASP A 79 18.95 -2.47 -46.37
N ARG A 80 17.92 -2.12 -45.60
CA ARG A 80 18.08 -1.32 -44.38
C ARG A 80 18.82 -2.06 -43.29
N SER A 81 18.63 -3.37 -43.17
CA SER A 81 19.24 -4.18 -42.12
C SER A 81 20.72 -4.39 -42.44
N GLN A 82 21.04 -4.78 -43.68
CA GLN A 82 22.42 -4.93 -44.12
C GLN A 82 23.19 -3.61 -44.03
N TYR A 83 22.64 -2.54 -44.61
CA TYR A 83 23.28 -1.22 -44.53
C TYR A 83 23.47 -0.74 -43.09
N ARG A 84 22.52 -1.03 -42.19
CA ARG A 84 22.67 -0.67 -40.77
C ARG A 84 23.80 -1.43 -40.10
N TRP A 85 23.96 -2.70 -40.45
CA TRP A 85 24.99 -3.56 -39.93
C TRP A 85 26.38 -3.07 -40.36
N ASP A 86 26.58 -2.96 -41.68
CA ASP A 86 27.85 -2.59 -42.29
C ASP A 86 28.28 -1.17 -41.93
N ARG A 87 27.32 -0.23 -41.91
CA ARG A 87 27.62 1.19 -41.69
C ARG A 87 27.64 1.61 -40.23
N PHE A 88 26.91 0.94 -39.34
CA PHE A 88 26.79 1.42 -37.95
C PHE A 88 27.07 0.39 -36.87
N VAL A 89 26.78 -0.90 -37.08
CA VAL A 89 26.82 -1.89 -35.98
C VAL A 89 28.21 -2.49 -35.89
N LEU A 90 28.67 -3.12 -36.97
CA LEU A 90 29.95 -3.82 -36.99
C LEU A 90 31.15 -2.87 -36.82
N PRO A 91 31.23 -1.70 -37.49
CA PRO A 91 32.32 -0.75 -37.26
C PRO A 91 32.33 -0.21 -35.82
N ALA A 92 31.14 0.02 -35.25
CA ALA A 92 31.04 0.51 -33.89
C ALA A 92 31.46 -0.55 -32.85
N LEU A 93 31.15 -1.83 -33.09
CA LEU A 93 31.61 -2.95 -32.28
C LEU A 93 33.12 -3.13 -32.35
N ARG A 94 33.71 -3.07 -33.56
CA ARG A 94 35.17 -3.12 -33.74
C ARG A 94 35.85 -2.00 -32.96
N ARG A 95 35.36 -0.77 -33.11
CA ARG A 95 35.93 0.38 -32.40
C ARG A 95 35.76 0.30 -30.89
N PHE A 96 34.61 -0.19 -30.41
CA PHE A 96 34.40 -0.42 -28.99
C PHE A 96 35.40 -1.43 -28.42
N TYR A 97 35.64 -2.52 -29.14
CA TYR A 97 36.62 -3.54 -28.75
C TYR A 97 38.05 -2.99 -28.73
N GLU A 98 38.45 -2.18 -29.71
CA GLU A 98 39.76 -1.51 -29.71
C GLU A 98 39.95 -0.59 -28.51
N LEU A 99 38.89 0.11 -28.08
CA LEU A 99 38.96 1.06 -26.96
C LEU A 99 38.92 0.37 -25.58
N ASN A 100 38.20 -0.74 -25.45
CA ASN A 100 37.90 -1.36 -24.14
C ASN A 100 38.50 -2.76 -23.96
N GLY A 101 39.03 -3.38 -25.02
CA GLY A 101 39.54 -4.76 -25.01
C GLY A 101 38.47 -5.85 -24.92
N HIS A 102 37.18 -5.48 -24.86
CA HIS A 102 36.05 -6.40 -24.77
C HIS A 102 34.82 -5.87 -25.53
N THR A 103 33.82 -6.72 -25.78
CA THR A 103 32.57 -6.37 -26.47
C THR A 103 31.37 -6.18 -25.54
N ASP A 104 31.63 -6.03 -24.23
CA ASP A 104 30.60 -5.89 -23.19
C ASP A 104 30.00 -4.47 -23.13
N VAL A 105 29.32 -4.09 -24.21
CA VAL A 105 28.66 -2.79 -24.30
C VAL A 105 27.45 -2.74 -23.34
N PRO A 106 27.37 -1.76 -22.41
CA PRO A 106 26.20 -1.55 -21.55
C PRO A 106 24.94 -1.27 -22.37
N GLU A 107 23.76 -1.76 -21.96
CA GLU A 107 22.53 -1.68 -22.77
C GLU A 107 22.12 -0.23 -23.13
N LEU A 108 22.35 0.72 -22.22
CA LEU A 108 22.04 2.14 -22.44
C LEU A 108 23.20 2.93 -23.10
N TYR A 109 24.31 2.27 -23.42
CA TYR A 109 25.49 2.94 -23.97
C TYR A 109 25.17 3.60 -25.32
N ARG A 110 25.50 4.89 -25.38
CA ARG A 110 25.39 5.72 -26.56
C ARG A 110 26.76 6.28 -26.90
N ILE A 111 27.12 6.21 -28.17
CA ILE A 111 28.38 6.76 -28.67
C ILE A 111 28.36 8.28 -28.45
N PRO A 112 29.35 8.86 -27.73
CA PRO A 112 29.43 10.29 -27.50
C PRO A 112 29.44 11.08 -28.81
N LYS A 113 28.77 12.24 -28.84
CA LYS A 113 28.84 13.16 -29.98
C LYS A 113 30.11 14.00 -29.86
N GLY A 114 30.82 14.20 -30.96
CA GLY A 114 32.05 15.02 -30.97
C GLY A 114 33.29 14.32 -30.42
N SER A 115 33.22 13.04 -30.06
CA SER A 115 34.42 12.32 -29.60
C SER A 115 35.35 12.05 -30.79
N PRO A 116 36.65 12.41 -30.69
CA PRO A 116 37.64 12.11 -31.70
C PRO A 116 37.94 10.61 -31.80
N GLU A 117 37.57 9.83 -30.78
CA GLU A 117 37.78 8.38 -30.75
C GLU A 117 36.79 7.64 -31.65
N TRP A 118 35.72 8.30 -32.11
CA TRP A 118 34.65 7.69 -32.88
C TRP A 118 34.47 8.36 -34.24
N PRO A 119 34.31 7.59 -35.33
CA PRO A 119 33.89 8.12 -36.62
C PRO A 119 32.59 8.95 -36.53
N GLU A 120 32.56 10.10 -37.20
CA GLU A 120 31.47 11.08 -37.12
C GLU A 120 30.07 10.48 -37.40
N HIS A 121 29.99 9.54 -38.35
CA HIS A 121 28.74 8.87 -38.72
C HIS A 121 28.19 7.90 -37.65
N LEU A 122 29.01 7.52 -36.65
CA LEU A 122 28.62 6.67 -35.53
C LEU A 122 28.15 7.47 -34.31
N TRP A 123 28.38 8.79 -34.29
CA TRP A 123 28.04 9.63 -33.16
C TRP A 123 26.56 9.57 -32.80
N GLY A 124 26.28 9.46 -31.51
CA GLY A 124 24.92 9.39 -30.97
C GLY A 124 24.19 8.07 -31.23
N GLN A 125 24.80 7.08 -31.89
CA GLN A 125 24.17 5.76 -32.06
C GLN A 125 24.04 5.05 -30.71
N ARG A 126 22.89 4.40 -30.47
CA ARG A 126 22.63 3.57 -29.30
C ARG A 126 23.25 2.18 -29.50
N LEU A 127 24.58 2.09 -29.42
CA LEU A 127 25.31 0.84 -29.64
C LEU A 127 24.88 -0.24 -28.64
N GLY A 128 24.69 0.12 -27.37
CA GLY A 128 24.26 -0.82 -26.32
C GLY A 128 22.97 -1.56 -26.65
N ASN A 129 21.96 -0.81 -27.10
CA ASN A 129 20.67 -1.38 -27.48
C ASN A 129 20.79 -2.32 -28.69
N LYS A 130 21.61 -1.96 -29.69
CA LYS A 130 21.86 -2.83 -30.86
C LYS A 130 22.58 -4.12 -30.46
N VAL A 131 23.57 -4.04 -29.58
CA VAL A 131 24.31 -5.21 -29.07
C VAL A 131 23.39 -6.12 -28.25
N ALA A 132 22.51 -5.54 -27.43
CA ALA A 132 21.48 -6.31 -26.73
C ALA A 132 20.52 -7.01 -27.70
N ASP A 133 20.12 -6.36 -28.80
CA ASP A 133 19.26 -6.98 -29.81
C ASP A 133 19.94 -8.13 -30.58
N ILE A 134 21.26 -8.03 -30.83
CA ILE A 134 22.08 -9.12 -31.38
C ILE A 134 22.09 -10.31 -30.42
N ARG A 135 22.33 -10.06 -29.12
CA ARG A 135 22.39 -11.11 -28.09
C ARG A 135 21.06 -11.83 -27.90
N ARG A 136 19.94 -11.11 -27.98
CA ARG A 136 18.59 -11.68 -27.89
C ARG A 136 18.18 -12.50 -29.13
N HIS A 137 19.06 -12.67 -30.12
CA HIS A 137 18.81 -13.38 -31.40
C HIS A 137 17.57 -12.88 -32.17
N LYS A 138 17.14 -11.62 -31.96
CA LYS A 138 15.92 -11.06 -32.60
C LYS A 138 16.21 -10.27 -33.86
N TYR A 139 17.26 -9.44 -33.86
CA TYR A 139 17.57 -8.50 -34.94
C TYR A 139 18.97 -8.80 -35.47
N PHE A 140 19.17 -8.68 -36.79
CA PHE A 140 20.43 -8.97 -37.51
C PHE A 140 20.88 -10.44 -37.62
N ALA A 141 20.02 -11.44 -37.39
CA ALA A 141 20.43 -12.86 -37.43
C ALA A 141 21.18 -13.26 -38.73
N LYS A 142 20.72 -12.79 -39.89
CA LYS A 142 21.39 -13.05 -41.18
C LYS A 142 22.79 -12.42 -41.26
N GLN A 143 22.93 -11.21 -40.74
CA GLN A 143 24.21 -10.48 -40.72
C GLN A 143 25.21 -11.10 -39.75
N VAL A 144 24.72 -11.51 -38.57
CA VAL A 144 25.53 -12.20 -37.56
C VAL A 144 26.10 -13.51 -38.10
N GLU A 145 25.31 -14.27 -38.84
CA GLU A 145 25.81 -15.50 -39.49
C GLU A 145 26.81 -15.20 -40.61
N ALA A 146 26.54 -14.16 -41.42
CA ALA A 146 27.45 -13.75 -42.50
C ALA A 146 28.82 -13.30 -41.97
N ASP A 147 28.85 -12.56 -40.85
CA ASP A 147 30.08 -12.00 -40.26
C ASP A 147 30.55 -12.75 -39.00
N LYS A 148 30.23 -14.04 -38.89
CA LYS A 148 30.56 -14.85 -37.71
C LYS A 148 32.05 -14.89 -37.37
N GLU A 149 32.92 -14.93 -38.38
CA GLU A 149 34.38 -14.96 -38.18
C GLU A 149 34.89 -13.62 -37.64
N ASP A 150 34.29 -12.50 -38.06
CA ASP A 150 34.61 -11.19 -37.51
C ASP A 150 34.16 -11.05 -36.06
N LEU A 151 32.96 -11.53 -35.74
CA LEU A 151 32.45 -11.56 -34.36
C LEU A 151 33.31 -12.47 -33.49
N LYS A 152 33.78 -13.60 -34.00
CA LYS A 152 34.73 -14.49 -33.32
C LYS A 152 36.07 -13.79 -33.05
N ARG A 153 36.60 -13.06 -34.03
CA ARG A 153 37.84 -12.25 -33.86
C ARG A 153 37.68 -11.15 -32.82
N LEU A 154 36.50 -10.54 -32.74
CA LEU A 154 36.15 -9.55 -31.72
C LEU A 154 35.85 -10.17 -30.34
N LYS A 155 35.96 -11.51 -30.20
CA LYS A 155 35.56 -12.24 -29.01
C LYS A 155 34.14 -11.83 -28.57
N PHE A 156 33.23 -11.69 -29.53
CA PHE A 156 31.87 -11.27 -29.25
C PHE A 156 31.16 -12.35 -28.44
N CYS A 157 30.83 -12.03 -27.20
CA CYS A 157 30.16 -12.98 -26.33
C CYS A 157 28.65 -12.98 -26.63
N HIS A 158 28.16 -14.15 -27.04
CA HIS A 158 26.73 -14.44 -27.15
C HIS A 158 26.09 -14.55 -25.76
N ASP A 159 24.78 -14.34 -25.66
CA ASP A 159 24.05 -14.20 -24.38
C ASP A 159 24.34 -15.34 -23.38
N SER A 160 24.40 -16.58 -23.88
CA SER A 160 24.75 -17.78 -23.09
C SER A 160 26.16 -17.76 -22.50
N THR A 161 27.13 -17.18 -23.21
CA THR A 161 28.55 -17.12 -22.78
C THR A 161 28.85 -15.97 -21.82
N LEU A 162 28.12 -14.85 -21.94
CA LEU A 162 28.20 -13.75 -20.97
C LEU A 162 27.63 -14.15 -19.62
N TYR A 163 26.55 -14.92 -19.66
CA TYR A 163 25.93 -15.45 -18.46
C TYR A 163 26.89 -16.41 -17.73
N ASP A 164 27.47 -17.41 -18.41
CA ASP A 164 28.42 -18.35 -17.79
C ASP A 164 29.68 -17.64 -17.27
N ARG A 165 30.22 -16.69 -18.04
CA ARG A 165 31.39 -15.90 -17.60
C ARG A 165 31.07 -15.04 -16.37
N ASN A 166 29.97 -14.30 -16.38
CA ASN A 166 29.57 -13.50 -15.20
C ASN A 166 29.23 -14.38 -14.00
N TRP A 167 28.65 -15.56 -14.22
CA TRP A 167 28.38 -16.54 -13.18
C TRP A 167 29.67 -17.00 -12.48
N ARG A 168 30.66 -17.43 -13.27
CA ARG A 168 31.96 -17.92 -12.77
C ARG A 168 32.85 -16.83 -12.19
N GLU A 169 32.91 -15.65 -12.81
CA GLU A 169 33.86 -14.60 -12.43
C GLU A 169 33.29 -13.62 -11.40
N LYS A 170 31.96 -13.47 -11.32
CA LYS A 170 31.32 -12.47 -10.45
C LYS A 170 30.42 -13.12 -9.39
N VAL A 171 29.38 -13.84 -9.82
CA VAL A 171 28.30 -14.28 -8.91
C VAL A 171 28.81 -15.29 -7.90
N MET A 172 29.45 -16.37 -8.35
CA MET A 172 29.91 -17.45 -7.49
C MET A 172 31.04 -17.04 -6.54
N PRO A 173 32.09 -16.31 -6.98
CA PRO A 173 33.10 -15.78 -6.08
C PRO A 173 32.51 -14.79 -5.07
N ALA A 174 31.56 -13.95 -5.46
CA ALA A 174 30.90 -13.02 -4.55
C ALA A 174 30.05 -13.73 -3.49
N LEU A 175 29.32 -14.79 -3.85
CA LEU A 175 28.57 -15.60 -2.88
C LEU A 175 29.48 -16.34 -1.90
N ARG A 176 30.65 -16.83 -2.36
CA ARG A 176 31.66 -17.43 -1.48
C ARG A 176 32.21 -16.41 -0.48
N ALA A 177 32.58 -15.22 -0.94
CA ALA A 177 33.03 -14.13 -0.08
C ALA A 177 31.92 -13.73 0.91
N PHE A 178 30.67 -13.63 0.45
CA PHE A 178 29.53 -13.30 1.31
C PHE A 178 29.33 -14.33 2.42
N ARG A 179 29.37 -15.63 2.09
CA ARG A 179 29.27 -16.69 3.10
C ARG A 179 30.43 -16.67 4.09
N GLN A 180 31.64 -16.34 3.63
CA GLN A 180 32.80 -16.26 4.50
C GLN A 180 32.68 -15.10 5.50
N GLU A 181 32.17 -13.95 5.06
CA GLU A 181 32.00 -12.76 5.91
C GLU A 181 30.80 -12.87 6.87
N PHE A 182 29.67 -13.40 6.40
CA PHE A 182 28.41 -13.37 7.14
C PHE A 182 27.95 -14.75 7.66
N GLY A 183 28.69 -15.82 7.34
CA GLY A 183 28.35 -17.19 7.74
C GLY A 183 27.16 -17.82 6.99
N HIS A 184 26.42 -17.06 6.19
CA HIS A 184 25.23 -17.51 5.47
C HIS A 184 25.17 -16.98 4.03
N CYS A 185 24.37 -17.59 3.16
CA CYS A 185 24.15 -17.12 1.78
C CYS A 185 22.89 -16.27 1.60
N ASN A 186 22.26 -15.82 2.69
CA ASN A 186 21.07 -14.98 2.62
C ASN A 186 21.41 -13.49 2.38
N VAL A 187 21.54 -13.11 1.10
CA VAL A 187 21.91 -11.76 0.70
C VAL A 187 20.69 -10.84 0.68
N SER A 188 20.74 -9.74 1.42
CA SER A 188 19.71 -8.68 1.37
C SER A 188 19.55 -8.12 -0.04
N TYR A 189 18.32 -7.86 -0.47
CA TYR A 189 18.01 -7.35 -1.82
C TYR A 189 18.81 -6.10 -2.21
N ALA A 190 19.06 -5.21 -1.26
CA ALA A 190 19.78 -3.95 -1.47
C ALA A 190 21.31 -4.09 -1.44
N PHE A 191 21.84 -5.27 -1.09
CA PHE A 191 23.27 -5.46 -0.91
C PHE A 191 24.03 -5.28 -2.23
N THR A 192 24.99 -4.36 -2.18
CA THR A 192 25.92 -4.04 -3.28
C THR A 192 27.33 -4.34 -2.82
N ILE A 193 28.10 -5.04 -3.66
CA ILE A 193 29.45 -5.47 -3.32
C ILE A 193 30.37 -4.25 -3.19
N PRO A 194 31.03 -4.03 -2.04
CA PRO A 194 31.95 -2.92 -1.86
C PRO A 194 33.26 -3.17 -2.61
N SER A 195 33.93 -2.09 -3.02
CA SER A 195 35.17 -2.13 -3.80
C SER A 195 36.40 -2.38 -2.93
N GLN A 196 36.41 -3.48 -2.18
CA GLN A 196 37.48 -3.82 -1.24
C GLN A 196 37.62 -5.33 -1.07
N PHE A 197 38.77 -5.77 -0.55
CA PHE A 197 38.98 -7.15 -0.11
C PHE A 197 37.99 -7.49 1.04
N PRO A 198 37.41 -8.71 1.12
CA PRO A 198 37.69 -9.94 0.35
C PRO A 198 36.89 -10.11 -0.95
N TRP A 199 36.17 -9.07 -1.39
CA TRP A 199 35.27 -9.18 -2.51
C TRP A 199 36.03 -9.21 -3.84
N PRO A 200 35.61 -10.07 -4.80
CA PRO A 200 36.28 -10.18 -6.10
C PRO A 200 36.15 -8.87 -6.90
N GLU A 201 37.27 -8.38 -7.43
CA GLU A 201 37.33 -7.10 -8.16
C GLU A 201 36.32 -7.04 -9.31
N ALA A 202 36.15 -8.15 -10.03
CA ALA A 202 35.21 -8.27 -11.13
C ALA A 202 33.74 -8.05 -10.73
N ALA A 203 33.40 -8.20 -9.45
CA ALA A 203 32.06 -8.04 -8.90
C ALA A 203 31.87 -6.73 -8.11
N TRP A 204 32.89 -5.89 -7.97
CA TRP A 204 32.76 -4.61 -7.27
C TRP A 204 31.64 -3.73 -7.88
N GLY A 205 30.80 -3.15 -7.02
CA GLY A 205 29.64 -2.35 -7.42
C GLY A 205 28.44 -3.18 -7.93
N MET A 206 28.54 -4.51 -7.98
CA MET A 206 27.43 -5.38 -8.38
C MET A 206 26.36 -5.44 -7.28
N ARG A 207 25.09 -5.31 -7.67
CA ARG A 207 23.93 -5.52 -6.79
C ARG A 207 23.67 -7.02 -6.59
N LEU A 208 24.53 -7.67 -5.80
CA LEU A 208 24.45 -9.11 -5.54
C LEU A 208 23.08 -9.52 -4.99
N GLY A 209 22.45 -8.69 -4.14
CA GLY A 209 21.10 -8.95 -3.62
C GLY A 209 20.03 -9.10 -4.71
N ASN A 210 20.07 -8.25 -5.73
CA ASN A 210 19.17 -8.36 -6.88
C ASN A 210 19.42 -9.64 -7.68
N THR A 211 20.69 -9.98 -7.89
CA THR A 211 21.09 -11.22 -8.57
C THR A 211 20.58 -12.45 -7.82
N VAL A 212 20.78 -12.53 -6.50
CA VAL A 212 20.28 -13.61 -5.64
C VAL A 212 18.76 -13.74 -5.72
N SER A 213 18.03 -12.61 -5.68
CA SER A 213 16.58 -12.62 -5.85
C SER A 213 16.16 -13.18 -7.22
N ARG A 214 16.90 -12.86 -8.30
CA ARG A 214 16.62 -13.40 -9.63
C ARG A 214 16.95 -14.89 -9.74
N ILE A 215 17.98 -15.38 -9.04
CA ILE A 215 18.27 -16.82 -8.90
C ILE A 215 17.08 -17.54 -8.28
N ARG A 216 16.54 -17.02 -7.17
CA ARG A 216 15.37 -17.60 -6.49
C ARG A 216 14.12 -17.63 -7.38
N CYS A 217 13.93 -16.64 -8.26
CA CYS A 217 12.81 -16.58 -9.20
C CYS A 217 13.02 -17.40 -10.50
N GLY A 218 14.04 -18.25 -10.58
CA GLY A 218 14.27 -19.13 -11.73
C GLY A 218 14.81 -18.42 -12.98
N ALA A 219 15.37 -17.22 -12.85
CA ALA A 219 15.99 -16.50 -13.98
C ALA A 219 17.33 -17.12 -14.44
N PHE A 220 17.76 -18.22 -13.80
CA PHE A 220 19.05 -18.88 -14.00
C PHE A 220 18.77 -20.29 -14.54
N SER A 221 19.20 -20.57 -15.77
CA SER A 221 18.86 -21.79 -16.50
C SER A 221 20.06 -22.73 -16.60
N ALA A 222 20.18 -23.65 -15.65
CA ALA A 222 20.66 -25.04 -15.83
C ALA A 222 20.73 -25.70 -14.45
N ASN A 223 20.29 -26.96 -14.34
CA ASN A 223 20.42 -27.80 -13.14
C ASN A 223 21.87 -27.90 -12.59
N GLN A 224 22.87 -27.52 -13.39
CA GLN A 224 24.28 -27.48 -13.02
C GLN A 224 24.61 -26.37 -12.01
N ASP A 225 23.98 -25.20 -12.11
CA ASP A 225 24.18 -24.07 -11.20
C ASP A 225 23.55 -24.33 -9.82
N LYS A 226 22.45 -25.09 -9.81
CA LYS A 226 21.70 -25.43 -8.59
C LYS A 226 22.53 -26.28 -7.63
N HIS A 227 23.25 -27.29 -8.13
CA HIS A 227 24.10 -28.13 -7.30
C HIS A 227 25.24 -27.32 -6.64
N GLU A 228 25.89 -26.40 -7.37
CA GLU A 228 26.96 -25.60 -6.81
C GLU A 228 26.46 -24.64 -5.72
N LEU A 229 25.28 -24.06 -5.93
CA LEU A 229 24.58 -23.25 -4.93
C LEU A 229 24.18 -24.06 -3.69
N ASP A 230 23.65 -25.28 -3.88
CA ASP A 230 23.29 -26.19 -2.78
C ASP A 230 24.53 -26.52 -1.93
N LYS A 231 25.67 -26.82 -2.56
CA LYS A 231 26.95 -27.06 -1.87
C LYS A 231 27.44 -25.83 -1.10
N LEU A 232 27.13 -24.63 -1.59
CA LEU A 232 27.41 -23.38 -0.90
C LEU A 232 26.42 -23.08 0.23
N GLY A 233 25.36 -23.86 0.44
CA GLY A 233 24.33 -23.57 1.43
C GLY A 233 23.44 -22.39 1.01
N PHE A 234 23.17 -22.27 -0.29
CA PHE A 234 22.32 -21.21 -0.81
C PHE A 234 20.88 -21.35 -0.32
N VAL A 235 20.32 -20.27 0.21
CA VAL A 235 18.96 -20.24 0.72
C VAL A 235 17.99 -19.96 -0.43
N TRP A 236 17.34 -21.03 -0.92
CA TRP A 236 16.33 -20.97 -1.98
C TRP A 236 15.01 -20.35 -1.50
N ASP A 237 14.54 -20.76 -0.33
CA ASP A 237 13.38 -20.17 0.33
C ASP A 237 13.84 -19.30 1.51
N ASN A 238 13.92 -18.00 1.27
CA ASN A 238 14.26 -17.02 2.30
C ASN A 238 13.30 -17.10 3.49
N SER A 239 12.01 -17.34 3.23
CA SER A 239 10.99 -17.31 4.26
C SER A 239 11.13 -18.50 5.21
N GLU A 240 11.51 -19.66 4.67
CA GLU A 240 11.70 -20.88 5.45
C GLU A 240 12.93 -20.82 6.38
N SER A 241 14.06 -20.36 5.84
CA SER A 241 15.29 -20.19 6.63
C SER A 241 15.13 -19.08 7.65
N GLU A 242 14.55 -17.94 7.28
CA GLU A 242 14.28 -16.85 8.22
C GLU A 242 13.32 -17.27 9.34
N TRP A 243 12.30 -18.06 9.02
CA TRP A 243 11.39 -18.61 10.02
C TRP A 243 12.10 -19.56 11.00
N SER A 244 12.77 -20.57 10.47
CA SER A 244 13.32 -21.67 11.26
C SER A 244 14.57 -21.26 12.04
N GLU A 245 15.43 -20.41 11.47
CA GLU A 245 16.71 -20.03 12.08
C GLU A 245 16.62 -18.77 12.92
N ARG A 246 15.66 -17.88 12.65
CA ARG A 246 15.61 -16.55 13.29
C ARG A 246 14.30 -16.28 14.04
N ILE A 247 13.14 -16.44 13.40
CA ILE A 247 11.85 -16.01 13.96
C ILE A 247 11.39 -16.96 15.07
N LEU A 248 11.33 -18.26 14.80
CA LEU A 248 10.84 -19.25 15.78
C LEU A 248 11.75 -19.31 17.03
N PRO A 249 13.09 -19.39 16.91
CA PRO A 249 13.98 -19.35 18.08
C PRO A 249 13.88 -18.04 18.88
N ALA A 250 13.64 -16.91 18.20
CA ALA A 250 13.42 -15.63 18.87
C ALA A 250 12.08 -15.62 19.64
N LEU A 251 11.01 -16.21 19.09
CA LEU A 251 9.73 -16.35 19.79
C LEU A 251 9.84 -17.24 21.02
N GLU A 252 10.54 -18.37 20.92
CA GLU A 252 10.80 -19.28 22.03
C GLU A 252 11.60 -18.60 23.14
N THR A 253 12.64 -17.84 22.75
CA THR A 253 13.45 -17.06 23.70
C THR A 253 12.63 -15.95 24.36
N PHE A 254 11.82 -15.23 23.60
CA PHE A 254 10.94 -14.19 24.15
C PHE A 254 9.94 -14.80 25.15
N HIS A 255 9.35 -15.95 24.83
CA HIS A 255 8.49 -16.69 25.74
C HIS A 255 9.23 -17.08 27.02
N ARG A 256 10.44 -17.65 26.91
CA ARG A 256 11.27 -18.01 28.06
C ARG A 256 11.57 -16.81 28.98
N LEU A 257 11.83 -15.64 28.41
CA LEU A 257 12.20 -14.43 29.17
C LEU A 257 11.00 -13.69 29.76
N LYS A 258 9.84 -13.70 29.10
CA LYS A 258 8.66 -12.90 29.47
C LYS A 258 7.48 -13.74 29.95
N GLY A 259 7.56 -15.05 29.85
CA GLY A 259 6.47 -15.99 30.15
C GLY A 259 5.30 -15.93 29.16
N HIS A 260 5.43 -15.19 28.05
CA HIS A 260 4.37 -15.00 27.06
C HIS A 260 4.92 -14.59 25.69
N CYS A 261 4.16 -14.79 24.61
CA CYS A 261 4.49 -14.32 23.25
C CYS A 261 3.84 -12.97 22.85
N ARG A 262 3.54 -12.10 23.82
CA ARG A 262 3.06 -10.72 23.56
C ARG A 262 4.21 -9.80 23.18
N VAL A 263 4.73 -9.98 21.96
CA VAL A 263 5.84 -9.16 21.45
C VAL A 263 5.32 -7.75 21.11
N PRO A 264 5.81 -6.67 21.77
CA PRO A 264 5.47 -5.29 21.40
C PRO A 264 5.92 -4.97 19.98
N GLN A 265 5.20 -4.11 19.24
CA GLN A 265 5.53 -3.78 17.85
C GLN A 265 6.96 -3.25 17.68
N SER A 266 7.46 -2.48 18.65
CA SER A 266 8.81 -1.92 18.67
C SER A 266 9.89 -2.89 19.16
N CYS A 267 9.56 -4.14 19.46
CA CYS A 267 10.51 -5.11 19.98
C CYS A 267 11.52 -5.49 18.91
N GLU A 268 12.77 -5.14 19.16
CA GLU A 268 13.94 -5.59 18.42
C GLU A 268 14.75 -6.54 19.31
N VAL A 269 15.25 -7.62 18.72
CA VAL A 269 16.04 -8.62 19.45
C VAL A 269 17.41 -8.01 19.76
N PRO A 270 17.79 -7.88 21.05
CA PRO A 270 19.08 -7.34 21.43
C PRO A 270 20.21 -8.33 21.12
N SER A 271 21.41 -7.78 20.89
CA SER A 271 22.65 -8.56 20.73
C SER A 271 23.20 -9.00 22.09
N ASP A 272 22.48 -9.90 22.74
CA ASP A 272 22.74 -10.42 24.08
C ASP A 272 22.86 -11.95 24.02
N GLU A 273 23.69 -12.54 24.88
CA GLU A 273 23.88 -13.98 25.09
C GLU A 273 22.56 -14.73 25.37
N ASN A 274 21.57 -14.06 25.94
CA ASN A 274 20.23 -14.64 26.16
C ASN A 274 19.48 -14.95 24.85
N TRP A 275 19.90 -14.35 23.73
CA TRP A 275 19.23 -14.44 22.44
C TRP A 275 20.07 -15.20 21.41
N PRO A 276 19.45 -16.01 20.54
CA PRO A 276 20.16 -16.68 19.45
C PRO A 276 20.86 -15.64 18.55
N THR A 277 22.15 -15.84 18.28
CA THR A 277 22.96 -14.96 17.43
C THR A 277 22.32 -14.66 16.08
N PRO A 278 21.69 -15.63 15.37
CA PRO A 278 21.01 -15.34 14.11
C PRO A 278 19.81 -14.39 14.25
N SER A 279 19.22 -14.30 15.43
CA SER A 279 18.06 -13.47 15.72
C SER A 279 18.43 -12.04 16.12
N TRP A 280 19.69 -11.71 16.39
CA TRP A 280 20.10 -10.36 16.80
C TRP A 280 19.73 -9.29 15.75
N GLY A 281 19.21 -8.15 16.21
CA GLY A 281 18.72 -7.06 15.36
C GLY A 281 17.41 -7.36 14.61
N LEU A 282 16.78 -8.51 14.89
CA LEU A 282 15.50 -8.86 14.28
C LEU A 282 14.39 -7.99 14.87
N LYS A 283 13.64 -7.30 14.00
CA LYS A 283 12.43 -6.54 14.37
C LYS A 283 11.25 -7.47 14.66
N LEU A 284 11.41 -8.34 15.66
CA LEU A 284 10.47 -9.40 16.01
C LEU A 284 9.06 -8.88 16.20
N GLY A 285 8.90 -7.71 16.82
CA GLY A 285 7.61 -7.06 17.02
C GLY A 285 6.87 -6.73 15.73
N SER A 286 7.58 -6.16 14.76
CA SER A 286 7.03 -5.85 13.44
C SER A 286 6.67 -7.12 12.67
N ILE A 287 7.51 -8.14 12.75
CA ILE A 287 7.27 -9.43 12.08
C ILE A 287 6.02 -10.11 12.65
N VAL A 288 5.92 -10.22 13.98
CA VAL A 288 4.75 -10.78 14.66
C VAL A 288 3.48 -10.02 14.32
N ASN A 289 3.52 -8.69 14.26
CA ASN A 289 2.38 -7.90 13.83
C ASN A 289 1.98 -8.23 12.38
N THR A 290 2.95 -8.38 11.48
CA THR A 290 2.72 -8.68 10.07
C THR A 290 2.16 -10.10 9.88
N ILE A 291 2.64 -11.08 10.66
CA ILE A 291 2.09 -12.45 10.72
C ILE A 291 0.59 -12.38 11.09
N ARG A 292 0.24 -11.59 12.12
CA ARG A 292 -1.15 -11.44 12.58
C ARG A 292 -2.05 -10.71 11.58
N SER A 293 -1.58 -9.60 11.00
CA SER A 293 -2.42 -8.72 10.19
C SER A 293 -2.46 -9.07 8.70
N GLN A 294 -1.38 -9.65 8.16
CA GLN A 294 -1.23 -9.89 6.71
C GLN A 294 -1.06 -11.38 6.37
N GLY A 295 -0.89 -12.26 7.37
CA GLY A 295 -0.66 -13.69 7.13
C GLY A 295 0.70 -14.00 6.49
N THR A 296 1.70 -13.14 6.68
CA THR A 296 3.07 -13.43 6.24
C THR A 296 3.59 -14.70 6.94
N TYR A 297 4.39 -15.50 6.23
CA TYR A 297 4.85 -16.83 6.68
C TYR A 297 3.72 -17.85 6.91
N SER A 298 2.55 -17.70 6.26
CA SER A 298 1.38 -18.57 6.45
C SER A 298 1.68 -20.07 6.37
N THR A 299 2.54 -20.50 5.43
CA THR A 299 2.96 -21.90 5.30
C THR A 299 3.71 -22.39 6.54
N GLN A 300 4.67 -21.60 7.03
CA GLN A 300 5.48 -21.93 8.21
C GLN A 300 4.65 -21.89 9.49
N VAL A 301 3.78 -20.89 9.60
CA VAL A 301 2.80 -20.69 10.68
C VAL A 301 1.88 -21.91 10.78
N MET A 302 1.33 -22.39 9.66
CA MET A 302 0.51 -23.60 9.63
C MET A 302 1.29 -24.84 10.05
N ARG A 303 2.54 -25.00 9.58
CA ARG A 303 3.38 -26.15 9.94
C ARG A 303 3.73 -26.19 11.43
N ASN A 304 3.92 -25.02 12.05
CA ASN A 304 4.34 -24.89 13.45
C ASN A 304 3.17 -24.50 14.39
N LYS A 305 1.92 -24.71 13.97
CA LYS A 305 0.73 -24.27 14.71
C LYS A 305 0.72 -24.79 16.16
N SER A 306 0.92 -26.08 16.36
CA SER A 306 0.94 -26.69 17.70
C SER A 306 2.05 -26.11 18.58
N ARG A 307 3.22 -25.83 18.00
CA ARG A 307 4.34 -25.23 18.74
C ARG A 307 4.03 -23.79 19.15
N LEU A 308 3.37 -23.02 18.28
CA LEU A 308 2.94 -21.66 18.60
C LEU A 308 1.82 -21.64 19.66
N GLU A 309 0.94 -22.64 19.66
CA GLU A 309 -0.07 -22.84 20.72
C GLU A 309 0.58 -23.15 22.07
N GLU A 310 1.58 -24.04 22.12
CA GLU A 310 2.37 -24.34 23.34
C GLU A 310 3.05 -23.10 23.91
N LEU A 311 3.58 -22.23 23.04
CA LEU A 311 4.22 -20.97 23.43
C LEU A 311 3.21 -19.89 23.87
N GLY A 312 1.90 -20.15 23.77
CA GLY A 312 0.86 -19.18 24.07
C GLY A 312 0.86 -18.01 23.08
N PHE A 313 1.13 -18.27 21.79
CA PHE A 313 1.11 -17.25 20.75
C PHE A 313 -0.30 -16.69 20.56
N VAL A 314 -0.49 -15.43 20.94
CA VAL A 314 -1.78 -14.75 20.76
C VAL A 314 -1.95 -14.36 19.30
N TRP A 315 -2.91 -15.00 18.62
CA TRP A 315 -3.28 -14.73 17.23
C TRP A 315 -4.08 -13.44 17.09
N ASP A 316 -5.07 -13.27 17.97
CA ASP A 316 -5.92 -12.10 18.02
C ASP A 316 -5.73 -11.40 19.38
N HIS A 317 -4.92 -10.35 19.36
CA HIS A 317 -4.65 -9.53 20.56
C HIS A 317 -5.93 -8.85 21.07
N THR A 318 -6.83 -8.45 20.17
CA THR A 318 -8.12 -7.83 20.52
C THR A 318 -9.03 -8.82 21.24
N GLU A 319 -9.04 -10.08 20.81
CA GLU A 319 -9.80 -11.15 21.45
C GLU A 319 -9.28 -11.46 22.86
N PHE A 320 -7.96 -11.62 23.00
CA PHE A 320 -7.34 -11.85 24.30
C PHE A 320 -7.56 -10.68 25.27
N GLU A 321 -7.38 -9.43 24.81
CA GLU A 321 -7.65 -8.24 25.64
C GLU A 321 -9.12 -8.22 26.09
N TRP A 322 -10.03 -8.63 25.23
CA TRP A 322 -11.45 -8.71 25.56
C TRP A 322 -11.74 -9.79 26.60
N SER A 323 -11.37 -11.05 26.33
CA SER A 323 -11.73 -12.19 27.18
C SER A 323 -11.02 -12.18 28.53
N GLU A 324 -9.74 -11.84 28.56
CA GLU A 324 -8.91 -12.01 29.76
C GLU A 324 -8.77 -10.73 30.60
N ARG A 325 -9.04 -9.56 30.03
CA ARG A 325 -8.79 -8.28 30.71
C ARG A 325 -10.01 -7.39 30.80
N ILE A 326 -10.64 -7.07 29.67
CA ILE A 326 -11.72 -6.07 29.60
C ILE A 326 -13.00 -6.64 30.19
N PHE A 327 -13.44 -7.82 29.74
CA PHE A 327 -14.69 -8.40 30.19
C PHE A 327 -14.66 -8.78 31.69
N PRO A 328 -13.60 -9.43 32.21
CA PRO A 328 -13.50 -9.73 33.64
C PRO A 328 -13.42 -8.46 34.50
N ALA A 329 -12.77 -7.39 34.01
CA ALA A 329 -12.76 -6.11 34.69
C ALA A 329 -14.15 -5.45 34.71
N LEU A 330 -14.95 -5.59 33.65
CA LEU A 330 -16.34 -5.12 33.63
C LEU A 330 -17.23 -5.89 34.60
N GLU A 331 -17.10 -7.21 34.67
CA GLU A 331 -17.81 -8.06 35.64
C GLU A 331 -17.43 -7.68 37.07
N CYS A 332 -16.14 -7.53 37.37
CA CYS A 332 -15.68 -7.07 38.68
C CYS A 332 -16.20 -5.67 39.03
N PHE A 333 -16.15 -4.72 38.09
CA PHE A 333 -16.69 -3.38 38.29
C PHE A 333 -18.19 -3.44 38.62
N TYR A 334 -18.96 -4.28 37.91
CA TYR A 334 -20.37 -4.51 38.17
C TYR A 334 -20.60 -5.10 39.57
N LEU A 335 -19.83 -6.11 39.98
CA LEU A 335 -19.94 -6.71 41.32
C LEU A 335 -19.65 -5.69 42.43
N LEU A 336 -18.68 -4.80 42.23
CA LEU A 336 -18.28 -3.81 43.24
C LEU A 336 -19.19 -2.58 43.31
N LYS A 337 -19.79 -2.17 42.18
CA LYS A 337 -20.55 -0.91 42.06
C LYS A 337 -22.04 -1.11 41.76
N GLY A 338 -22.46 -2.33 41.45
CA GLY A 338 -23.83 -2.67 41.05
C GLY A 338 -24.22 -2.15 39.65
N HIS A 339 -23.28 -1.61 38.87
CA HIS A 339 -23.55 -1.03 37.55
C HIS A 339 -22.30 -0.96 36.67
N CYS A 340 -22.46 -0.87 35.35
CA CYS A 340 -21.33 -0.70 34.40
C CYS A 340 -21.06 0.76 33.97
N ARG A 341 -21.51 1.76 34.74
CA ARG A 341 -21.20 3.19 34.51
C ARG A 341 -19.76 3.55 34.92
N VAL A 342 -18.79 3.00 34.19
CA VAL A 342 -17.36 3.23 34.44
C VAL A 342 -16.97 4.68 34.11
N PRO A 343 -16.39 5.45 35.06
CA PRO A 343 -15.90 6.81 34.79
C PRO A 343 -14.79 6.83 33.75
N LYS A 344 -14.74 7.83 32.86
CA LYS A 344 -13.75 7.90 31.76
C LYS A 344 -12.29 7.85 32.23
N ALA A 345 -12.00 8.43 33.39
CA ALA A 345 -10.67 8.45 34.00
C ALA A 345 -10.34 7.18 34.81
N PHE A 346 -11.27 6.24 34.94
CA PHE A 346 -11.07 5.05 35.78
C PHE A 346 -10.00 4.13 35.20
N VAL A 347 -9.04 3.79 36.06
CA VAL A 347 -7.97 2.82 35.83
C VAL A 347 -8.13 1.72 36.86
N VAL A 348 -8.06 0.47 36.41
CA VAL A 348 -8.18 -0.69 37.29
C VAL A 348 -7.05 -0.70 38.33
N PRO A 349 -7.36 -0.64 39.63
CA PRO A 349 -6.37 -0.71 40.70
C PRO A 349 -5.66 -2.07 40.75
N SER A 350 -4.42 -2.08 41.26
CA SER A 350 -3.68 -3.30 41.58
C SER A 350 -4.06 -3.81 42.98
N ASP A 351 -5.32 -4.23 43.13
CA ASP A 351 -5.91 -4.79 44.36
C ASP A 351 -6.38 -6.23 44.07
N GLU A 352 -6.34 -7.11 45.07
CA GLU A 352 -6.83 -8.49 45.05
C GLU A 352 -8.28 -8.62 44.56
N LYS A 353 -9.09 -7.57 44.74
CA LYS A 353 -10.47 -7.53 44.23
C LYS A 353 -10.56 -7.56 42.71
N TRP A 354 -9.49 -7.17 42.01
CA TRP A 354 -9.45 -7.06 40.56
C TRP A 354 -8.61 -8.20 39.96
N PRO A 355 -9.02 -8.75 38.80
CA PRO A 355 -8.21 -9.73 38.09
C PRO A 355 -6.81 -9.18 37.79
N THR A 356 -5.76 -9.92 38.14
CA THR A 356 -4.36 -9.55 37.90
C THR A 356 -4.08 -9.10 36.47
N PRO A 357 -4.62 -9.77 35.42
CA PRO A 357 -4.43 -9.33 34.03
C PRO A 357 -5.00 -7.94 33.74
N SER A 358 -6.01 -7.50 34.51
CA SER A 358 -6.70 -6.24 34.31
C SER A 358 -6.03 -5.06 35.02
N TRP A 359 -5.05 -5.28 35.90
CA TRP A 359 -4.40 -4.20 36.66
C TRP A 359 -3.77 -3.14 35.73
N GLY A 360 -3.96 -1.86 36.07
CA GLY A 360 -3.49 -0.73 35.26
C GLY A 360 -4.27 -0.50 33.96
N LEU A 361 -5.30 -1.30 33.66
CA LEU A 361 -6.13 -1.13 32.48
C LEU A 361 -6.93 0.16 32.59
N ARG A 362 -6.85 1.03 31.58
CA ARG A 362 -7.67 2.25 31.46
C ARG A 362 -9.10 1.92 31.05
N LEU A 363 -9.79 1.15 31.87
CA LEU A 363 -11.12 0.59 31.60
C LEU A 363 -12.13 1.70 31.27
N GLY A 364 -12.05 2.87 31.90
CA GLY A 364 -12.90 4.01 31.61
C GLY A 364 -12.81 4.52 30.17
N LYS A 365 -11.59 4.60 29.62
CA LYS A 365 -11.36 5.01 28.23
C LYS A 365 -11.88 3.95 27.25
N ILE A 366 -11.65 2.68 27.57
CA ILE A 366 -12.09 1.54 26.73
C ILE A 366 -13.61 1.47 26.70
N VAL A 367 -14.27 1.55 27.84
CA VAL A 367 -15.74 1.58 27.93
C VAL A 367 -16.33 2.79 27.21
N SER A 368 -15.67 3.95 27.27
CA SER A 368 -16.06 5.11 26.46
C SER A 368 -15.97 4.82 24.95
N GLY A 369 -14.91 4.13 24.50
CA GLY A 369 -14.74 3.75 23.09
C GLY A 369 -15.72 2.67 22.64
N ILE A 370 -16.08 1.74 23.52
CA ILE A 370 -17.13 0.74 23.26
C ILE A 370 -18.48 1.43 23.05
N ARG A 371 -18.81 2.43 23.88
CA ARG A 371 -20.07 3.20 23.75
C ARG A 371 -20.16 4.04 22.49
N SER A 372 -19.04 4.54 21.98
CA SER A 372 -18.99 5.28 20.72
C SER A 372 -18.85 4.37 19.49
N SER A 373 -18.85 3.04 19.68
CA SER A 373 -18.62 2.04 18.63
C SER A 373 -17.24 2.17 17.94
N ASP A 374 -16.26 2.79 18.60
CA ASP A 374 -14.92 3.05 18.05
C ASP A 374 -13.95 1.87 18.24
N CYS A 375 -14.26 0.91 19.12
CA CYS A 375 -13.37 -0.21 19.41
C CYS A 375 -14.12 -1.49 19.84
N TYR A 376 -13.53 -2.65 19.55
CA TYR A 376 -14.02 -3.99 19.94
C TYR A 376 -15.41 -4.36 19.39
N SER A 377 -15.83 -3.79 18.25
CA SER A 377 -17.18 -4.01 17.69
C SER A 377 -17.55 -5.48 17.48
N THR A 378 -16.60 -6.31 17.03
CA THR A 378 -16.78 -7.76 16.84
C THR A 378 -17.07 -8.47 18.16
N GLN A 379 -16.23 -8.24 19.17
CA GLN A 379 -16.38 -8.86 20.49
C GLN A 379 -17.64 -8.39 21.20
N VAL A 380 -17.92 -7.10 21.12
CA VAL A 380 -19.12 -6.47 21.64
C VAL A 380 -20.39 -7.09 21.04
N SER A 381 -20.39 -7.34 19.73
CA SER A 381 -21.52 -7.97 19.04
C SER A 381 -21.71 -9.42 19.48
N ARG A 382 -20.62 -10.17 19.64
CA ARG A 382 -20.66 -11.55 20.12
C ARG A 382 -21.16 -11.66 21.58
N ASP A 383 -20.65 -10.82 22.47
CA ASP A 383 -20.95 -10.85 23.91
C ASP A 383 -22.11 -9.91 24.31
N LYS A 384 -22.91 -9.45 23.34
CA LYS A 384 -24.02 -8.50 23.56
C LYS A 384 -24.97 -8.95 24.66
N ALA A 385 -25.39 -10.22 24.63
CA ALA A 385 -26.29 -10.79 25.64
C ALA A 385 -25.68 -10.78 27.07
N ARG A 386 -24.36 -10.96 27.18
CA ARG A 386 -23.66 -10.89 28.48
C ARG A 386 -23.57 -9.44 28.97
N LEU A 387 -23.32 -8.49 28.09
CA LEU A 387 -23.33 -7.06 28.42
C LEU A 387 -24.73 -6.59 28.85
N GLU A 388 -25.78 -7.07 28.20
CA GLU A 388 -27.18 -6.82 28.60
C GLU A 388 -27.46 -7.36 30.01
N LYS A 389 -26.99 -8.59 30.32
CA LYS A 389 -27.13 -9.18 31.66
C LYS A 389 -26.43 -8.37 32.76
N LEU A 390 -25.32 -7.71 32.44
CA LEU A 390 -24.60 -6.82 33.36
C LEU A 390 -25.25 -5.42 33.47
N GLY A 391 -26.34 -5.16 32.76
CA GLY A 391 -26.97 -3.83 32.71
C GLY A 391 -26.06 -2.79 32.06
N PHE A 392 -25.31 -3.18 31.04
CA PHE A 392 -24.38 -2.27 30.36
C PHE A 392 -25.15 -1.14 29.65
N VAL A 393 -24.95 0.08 30.14
CA VAL A 393 -25.57 1.29 29.57
C VAL A 393 -24.79 1.74 28.34
N TRP A 394 -25.41 1.60 27.17
CA TRP A 394 -24.88 2.05 25.87
C TRP A 394 -24.92 3.58 25.73
N LYS A 395 -26.11 4.15 25.94
CA LYS A 395 -26.35 5.60 25.90
C LYS A 395 -26.59 6.10 27.31
N VAL A 396 -25.58 6.71 27.90
CA VAL A 396 -25.66 7.25 29.28
C VAL A 396 -26.79 8.29 29.40
N VAL A 397 -27.01 9.06 28.33
CA VAL A 397 -28.08 10.07 28.24
C VAL A 397 -29.47 9.45 28.39
N ASP A 398 -29.72 8.27 27.80
CA ASP A 398 -31.03 7.59 27.90
C ASP A 398 -31.29 7.13 29.34
N PHE A 399 -30.29 6.54 29.98
CA PHE A 399 -30.38 6.13 31.39
C PHE A 399 -30.56 7.33 32.34
N GLU A 400 -29.78 8.40 32.14
CA GLU A 400 -29.91 9.63 32.94
C GLU A 400 -31.31 10.21 32.84
N TRP A 401 -31.89 10.20 31.64
CA TRP A 401 -33.27 10.64 31.44
C TRP A 401 -34.27 9.71 32.15
N SER A 402 -34.28 8.43 31.81
CA SER A 402 -35.33 7.49 32.23
C SER A 402 -35.28 7.12 33.70
N GLU A 403 -34.08 6.98 34.27
CA GLU A 403 -33.89 6.48 35.64
C GLU A 403 -33.63 7.59 36.65
N CYS A 404 -33.26 8.79 36.21
CA CYS A 404 -32.87 9.89 37.09
C CYS A 404 -33.74 11.14 36.89
N ILE A 405 -33.71 11.75 35.70
CA ILE A 405 -34.32 13.07 35.46
C ILE A 405 -35.84 13.00 35.45
N LEU A 406 -36.43 12.11 34.65
CA LEU A 406 -37.89 12.01 34.53
C LEU A 406 -38.53 11.55 35.85
N PRO A 407 -38.06 10.48 36.53
CA PRO A 407 -38.61 10.11 37.84
C PRO A 407 -38.44 11.19 38.90
N ALA A 408 -37.34 11.97 38.85
CA ALA A 408 -37.17 13.09 39.77
C ALA A 408 -38.12 14.25 39.45
N LEU A 409 -38.45 14.50 38.18
CA LEU A 409 -39.48 15.47 37.79
C LEU A 409 -40.87 15.03 38.26
N GLU A 410 -41.20 13.75 38.09
CA GLU A 410 -42.46 13.17 38.56
C GLU A 410 -42.59 13.29 40.08
N ALA A 411 -41.53 12.92 40.83
CA ALA A 411 -41.50 13.08 42.29
C ALA A 411 -41.61 14.56 42.71
N PHE A 412 -40.91 15.47 42.01
CA PHE A 412 -40.99 16.90 42.26
C PHE A 412 -42.43 17.42 42.05
N HIS A 413 -43.08 17.02 40.96
CA HIS A 413 -44.45 17.39 40.66
C HIS A 413 -45.43 16.84 41.72
N GLN A 414 -45.29 15.57 42.12
CA GLN A 414 -46.11 14.97 43.18
C GLN A 414 -45.99 15.72 44.51
N LEU A 415 -44.80 16.21 44.85
CA LEU A 415 -44.54 16.89 46.13
C LEU A 415 -44.89 18.38 46.11
N GLN A 416 -44.76 19.05 44.98
CA GLN A 416 -44.89 20.52 44.88
C GLN A 416 -46.13 20.97 44.08
N GLY A 417 -46.79 20.06 43.36
CA GLY A 417 -47.93 20.36 42.49
C GLY A 417 -47.57 21.12 41.21
N HIS A 418 -46.27 21.28 40.89
CA HIS A 418 -45.81 21.98 39.69
C HIS A 418 -44.39 21.55 39.29
N CYS A 419 -43.98 21.83 38.05
CA CYS A 419 -42.63 21.54 37.53
C CYS A 419 -41.66 22.75 37.53
N CYS A 420 -41.93 23.81 38.31
CA CYS A 420 -41.07 25.00 38.43
C CYS A 420 -39.84 24.75 39.35
N VAL A 421 -38.89 23.93 38.88
CA VAL A 421 -37.66 23.62 39.64
C VAL A 421 -36.70 24.81 39.62
N THR A 422 -36.28 25.29 40.80
CA THR A 422 -35.28 26.36 40.92
C THR A 422 -33.89 25.85 40.52
N ARG A 423 -33.07 26.70 39.90
CA ARG A 423 -31.77 26.29 39.33
C ARG A 423 -30.80 25.69 40.37
N SER A 424 -30.88 26.10 41.63
CA SER A 424 -30.06 25.60 42.73
C SER A 424 -30.55 24.28 43.32
N PHE A 425 -31.72 23.79 42.91
CA PHE A 425 -32.32 22.59 43.49
C PHE A 425 -31.48 21.34 43.18
N VAL A 426 -31.20 20.58 44.23
CA VAL A 426 -30.52 19.28 44.20
C VAL A 426 -31.43 18.28 44.86
N VAL A 427 -31.63 17.13 44.22
CA VAL A 427 -32.51 16.07 44.71
C VAL A 427 -31.98 15.55 46.05
N PRO A 428 -32.78 15.61 47.13
CA PRO A 428 -32.41 15.10 48.45
C PRO A 428 -32.23 13.59 48.46
N SER A 429 -31.43 13.08 49.40
CA SER A 429 -31.27 11.64 49.66
C SER A 429 -32.40 11.09 50.55
N GLU A 430 -33.64 11.42 50.23
CA GLU A 430 -34.83 11.03 51.00
C GLU A 430 -35.61 9.92 50.28
N PRO A 431 -36.39 9.09 51.01
CA PRO A 431 -37.18 8.00 50.42
C PRO A 431 -38.27 8.45 49.44
N SER A 432 -38.73 9.69 49.56
CA SER A 432 -39.68 10.34 48.65
C SER A 432 -39.09 10.62 47.26
N TRP A 433 -37.77 10.49 47.11
CA TRP A 433 -37.06 10.70 45.86
C TRP A 433 -36.46 9.41 45.30
N PRO A 434 -36.40 9.24 43.97
CA PRO A 434 -35.77 8.09 43.34
C PRO A 434 -34.31 7.97 43.76
N LYS A 435 -33.88 6.79 44.22
CA LYS A 435 -32.50 6.53 44.69
C LYS A 435 -31.44 6.91 43.64
N ASN A 436 -31.72 6.65 42.37
CA ASN A 436 -30.83 6.98 41.26
C ASN A 436 -30.70 8.49 41.01
N ALA A 437 -31.68 9.28 41.47
CA ALA A 437 -31.68 10.74 41.35
C ALA A 437 -31.06 11.44 42.55
N HIS A 438 -30.72 10.77 43.66
CA HIS A 438 -30.14 11.41 44.84
C HIS A 438 -28.86 12.18 44.50
N GLY A 439 -28.79 13.45 44.90
CA GLY A 439 -27.67 14.35 44.56
C GLY A 439 -27.67 14.89 43.13
N LEU A 440 -28.67 14.54 42.31
CA LEU A 440 -28.87 15.11 40.98
C LEU A 440 -29.17 16.60 41.10
N LYS A 441 -28.41 17.43 40.39
CA LYS A 441 -28.68 18.88 40.25
C LYS A 441 -29.85 19.11 39.30
N LEU A 442 -31.03 18.66 39.68
CA LEU A 442 -32.24 18.68 38.86
C LEU A 442 -32.59 20.09 38.38
N GLY A 443 -32.35 21.11 39.20
CA GLY A 443 -32.53 22.51 38.79
C GLY A 443 -31.67 22.92 37.58
N ILE A 444 -30.43 22.45 37.51
CA ILE A 444 -29.54 22.70 36.37
C ILE A 444 -30.00 21.88 35.15
N ALA A 445 -30.42 20.63 35.35
CA ALA A 445 -30.93 19.78 34.27
C ALA A 445 -32.16 20.41 33.60
N VAL A 446 -33.14 20.86 34.39
CA VAL A 446 -34.35 21.52 33.91
C VAL A 446 -34.05 22.86 33.23
N ASP A 447 -33.14 23.67 33.79
CA ASP A 447 -32.71 24.92 33.16
C ASP A 447 -32.07 24.68 31.79
N ASN A 448 -31.24 23.64 31.67
CA ASN A 448 -30.62 23.25 30.40
C ASN A 448 -31.64 22.69 29.40
N ILE A 449 -32.62 21.90 29.87
CA ILE A 449 -33.72 21.40 29.03
C ILE A 449 -34.47 22.59 28.41
N ARG A 450 -34.88 23.56 29.24
CA ARG A 450 -35.64 24.73 28.80
C ARG A 450 -34.84 25.69 27.92
N LYS A 451 -33.56 25.94 28.25
CA LYS A 451 -32.74 26.95 27.53
C LYS A 451 -31.99 26.40 26.33
N ARG A 452 -31.59 25.13 26.36
CA ARG A 452 -30.69 24.52 25.38
C ARG A 452 -31.29 23.32 24.66
N ALA A 453 -32.52 22.94 24.98
CA ALA A 453 -33.15 21.71 24.48
C ALA A 453 -32.25 20.48 24.65
N SER A 454 -31.53 20.39 25.79
CA SER A 454 -30.81 19.17 26.15
C SER A 454 -31.80 18.02 26.34
N TYR A 455 -31.39 16.79 26.06
CA TYR A 455 -32.25 15.60 26.11
C TYR A 455 -33.46 15.65 25.15
N PHE A 456 -33.39 16.45 24.07
CA PHE A 456 -34.48 16.61 23.10
C PHE A 456 -35.06 15.28 22.61
N ASP A 457 -34.20 14.35 22.21
CA ASP A 457 -34.64 13.05 21.67
C ASP A 457 -35.37 12.21 22.72
N GLN A 458 -35.00 12.31 23.99
CA GLN A 458 -35.67 11.61 25.09
C GLN A 458 -36.99 12.29 25.46
N ILE A 459 -37.00 13.63 25.50
CA ILE A 459 -38.18 14.47 25.73
C ILE A 459 -39.24 14.20 24.67
N ALA A 460 -38.85 14.25 23.39
CA ALA A 460 -39.75 14.05 22.26
C ALA A 460 -40.36 12.64 22.23
N ARG A 461 -39.70 11.65 22.85
CA ARG A 461 -40.22 10.28 23.04
C ARG A 461 -41.09 10.13 24.29
N ALA A 462 -40.99 11.05 25.25
CA ALA A 462 -41.66 10.99 26.55
C ALA A 462 -42.74 12.07 26.73
N MET A 463 -43.27 12.65 25.64
CA MET A 463 -44.24 13.75 25.70
C MET A 463 -45.48 13.40 26.53
N ASN A 464 -46.00 12.16 26.44
CA ASN A 464 -47.08 11.68 27.32
C ASN A 464 -46.76 11.84 28.82
N SER A 465 -45.58 11.41 29.25
CA SER A 465 -45.15 11.50 30.65
C SER A 465 -44.98 12.96 31.09
N LEU A 466 -44.51 13.82 30.18
CA LEU A 466 -44.31 15.25 30.44
C LEU A 466 -45.64 16.02 30.50
N GLU A 467 -46.61 15.69 29.66
CA GLU A 467 -47.99 16.24 29.75
C GLU A 467 -48.64 15.86 31.09
N ALA A 468 -48.45 14.62 31.56
CA ALA A 468 -49.04 14.12 32.81
C ALA A 468 -48.53 14.85 34.07
N ILE A 469 -47.36 15.48 34.00
CA ILE A 469 -46.78 16.28 35.09
C ILE A 469 -46.82 17.78 34.80
N GLU A 470 -47.61 18.20 33.80
CA GLU A 470 -47.78 19.58 33.37
C GLU A 470 -46.43 20.31 33.15
N PHE A 471 -45.47 19.61 32.56
CA PHE A 471 -44.14 20.17 32.33
C PHE A 471 -44.16 21.17 31.17
N ASP A 472 -44.03 22.46 31.47
CA ASP A 472 -43.86 23.52 30.47
C ASP A 472 -42.54 23.32 29.70
N LEU A 473 -42.67 22.75 28.48
CA LEU A 473 -41.60 22.51 27.54
C LEU A 473 -41.63 23.55 26.43
N LYS A 474 -40.49 24.20 26.20
CA LYS A 474 -40.29 25.14 25.10
C LYS A 474 -39.18 24.63 24.19
N ILE A 475 -39.51 24.26 22.95
CA ILE A 475 -38.54 23.76 21.96
C ILE A 475 -37.94 24.95 21.21
N ALA A 476 -36.67 25.25 21.44
CA ALA A 476 -35.98 26.36 20.76
C ALA A 476 -36.13 26.25 19.21
N VAL A 477 -36.41 27.37 18.55
CA VAL A 477 -36.61 27.45 17.07
C VAL A 477 -35.47 26.78 16.31
N SER A 478 -34.22 27.05 16.70
CA SER A 478 -33.05 26.41 16.08
C SER A 478 -33.02 24.88 16.23
N LYS A 479 -33.57 24.33 17.32
CA LYS A 479 -33.68 22.88 17.51
C LYS A 479 -34.83 22.31 16.69
N TRP A 480 -35.94 23.04 16.60
CA TRP A 480 -37.09 22.70 15.76
C TRP A 480 -36.68 22.56 14.29
N GLU A 481 -36.01 23.57 13.72
CA GLU A 481 -35.53 23.57 12.34
C GLU A 481 -34.56 22.41 12.05
N ASN A 482 -33.67 22.09 12.99
CA ASN A 482 -32.64 21.08 12.77
C ASN A 482 -33.09 19.64 13.03
N ARG A 483 -34.07 19.42 13.91
CA ARG A 483 -34.49 18.06 14.33
C ARG A 483 -35.93 17.72 13.99
N VAL A 484 -36.87 18.66 14.08
CA VAL A 484 -38.30 18.39 13.86
C VAL A 484 -38.69 18.61 12.40
N GLU A 485 -38.22 19.68 11.77
CA GLU A 485 -38.54 20.02 10.38
C GLU A 485 -38.18 18.92 9.36
N PRO A 486 -37.03 18.22 9.48
CA PRO A 486 -36.74 17.07 8.60
C PRO A 486 -37.77 15.94 8.76
N ILE A 487 -38.23 15.68 9.97
CA ILE A 487 -39.23 14.64 10.28
C ILE A 487 -40.59 15.05 9.71
N LEU A 488 -40.98 16.32 9.85
CA LEU A 488 -42.20 16.86 9.25
C LEU A 488 -42.17 16.81 7.72
N THR A 489 -41.00 17.04 7.12
CA THR A 489 -40.81 16.90 5.67
C THR A 489 -41.03 15.45 5.22
N THR A 490 -40.49 14.48 5.97
CA THR A 490 -40.75 13.05 5.68
C THR A 490 -42.23 12.70 5.88
N PHE A 491 -42.90 13.25 6.89
CA PHE A 491 -44.34 13.08 7.08
C PHE A 491 -45.15 13.62 5.90
N GLU A 492 -44.84 14.85 5.47
CA GLU A 492 -45.49 15.52 4.34
C GLU A 492 -45.30 14.75 3.03
N GLN A 493 -44.11 14.17 2.80
CA GLN A 493 -43.87 13.32 1.63
C GLN A 493 -44.72 12.05 1.64
N LEU A 494 -45.00 11.47 2.81
CA LEU A 494 -45.77 10.24 2.95
C LEU A 494 -47.28 10.47 2.94
N HIS A 495 -47.75 11.57 3.53
CA HIS A 495 -49.17 11.83 3.77
C HIS A 495 -49.74 12.98 2.94
N GLY A 496 -48.91 13.72 2.21
CA GLY A 496 -49.31 14.83 1.34
C GLY A 496 -49.70 16.11 2.08
N HIS A 497 -49.56 16.16 3.41
CA HIS A 497 -49.86 17.33 4.24
C HIS A 497 -49.05 17.34 5.53
N ARG A 498 -49.00 18.49 6.21
CA ARG A 498 -48.29 18.69 7.50
C ARG A 498 -49.17 18.56 8.76
N ASN A 499 -50.45 18.25 8.60
CA ASN A 499 -51.36 18.05 9.74
C ASN A 499 -51.08 16.70 10.43
N VAL A 500 -50.12 16.69 11.35
CA VAL A 500 -49.74 15.48 12.09
C VAL A 500 -50.79 15.17 13.17
N PRO A 501 -51.40 13.97 13.20
CA PRO A 501 -52.31 13.55 14.27
C PRO A 501 -51.63 13.60 15.64
N ARG A 502 -52.35 14.00 16.70
CA ARG A 502 -51.78 14.19 18.05
C ARG A 502 -51.17 12.90 18.64
N ASP A 503 -51.69 11.75 18.24
CA ASP A 503 -51.25 10.42 18.65
C ASP A 503 -50.16 9.84 17.74
N PHE A 504 -49.74 10.56 16.69
CA PHE A 504 -48.74 10.07 15.76
C PHE A 504 -47.36 9.97 16.41
N VAL A 505 -46.79 8.77 16.32
CA VAL A 505 -45.44 8.42 16.75
C VAL A 505 -44.66 7.94 15.53
N VAL A 506 -43.44 8.46 15.35
CA VAL A 506 -42.57 8.08 14.23
C VAL A 506 -42.32 6.57 14.23
N PRO A 507 -42.74 5.84 13.17
CA PRO A 507 -42.57 4.38 13.07
C PRO A 507 -41.10 3.96 12.95
N SER A 508 -40.80 2.75 13.45
CA SER A 508 -39.47 2.13 13.35
C SER A 508 -39.18 1.48 12.00
N THR A 509 -39.67 2.05 10.90
CA THR A 509 -39.55 1.49 9.54
C THR A 509 -39.09 2.56 8.55
N PRO A 510 -38.46 2.19 7.43
CA PRO A 510 -38.16 3.13 6.34
C PRO A 510 -39.43 3.84 5.84
N PRO A 511 -39.37 5.12 5.42
CA PRO A 511 -38.17 5.95 5.18
C PRO A 511 -37.65 6.72 6.41
N TRP A 512 -38.19 6.47 7.61
CA TRP A 512 -37.77 7.17 8.84
C TRP A 512 -36.38 6.74 9.30
N ARG A 513 -35.55 7.69 9.74
CA ARG A 513 -34.20 7.41 10.26
C ARG A 513 -34.27 6.76 11.64
N GLU A 514 -33.34 5.86 11.96
CA GLU A 514 -33.29 5.17 13.26
C GLU A 514 -33.24 6.12 14.46
N GLU A 515 -32.57 7.27 14.28
CA GLU A 515 -32.48 8.31 15.31
C GLU A 515 -33.81 9.01 15.62
N ASP A 516 -34.80 8.93 14.72
CA ASP A 516 -36.10 9.59 14.83
C ASP A 516 -37.21 8.66 15.34
N TRP A 517 -36.97 7.34 15.37
CA TRP A 517 -37.97 6.34 15.76
C TRP A 517 -38.51 6.55 17.17
N GLY A 518 -39.83 6.48 17.33
CA GLY A 518 -40.51 6.64 18.62
C GLY A 518 -40.77 8.09 19.04
N ILE A 519 -40.35 9.09 18.26
CA ILE A 519 -40.67 10.49 18.54
C ILE A 519 -42.18 10.71 18.42
N GLN A 520 -42.79 11.30 19.46
CA GLN A 520 -44.21 11.65 19.51
C GLN A 520 -44.45 12.97 18.77
N LEU A 521 -44.25 12.95 17.44
CA LEU A 521 -44.22 14.14 16.58
C LEU A 521 -45.52 14.95 16.67
N GLY A 522 -46.67 14.31 16.81
CA GLY A 522 -47.98 14.97 16.91
C GLY A 522 -48.19 15.84 18.15
N LYS A 523 -47.29 15.74 19.14
CA LYS A 523 -47.34 16.50 20.40
C LYS A 523 -46.25 17.56 20.51
N LEU A 524 -45.38 17.66 19.51
CA LEU A 524 -44.35 18.69 19.48
C LEU A 524 -44.97 19.98 18.96
N GLU A 525 -44.82 21.06 19.73
CA GLU A 525 -45.28 22.39 19.33
C GLU A 525 -44.07 23.33 19.22
N PRO A 526 -44.00 24.16 18.15
CA PRO A 526 -43.00 25.21 18.07
C PRO A 526 -43.30 26.30 19.11
N ILE A 527 -42.25 26.98 19.60
CA ILE A 527 -42.39 28.20 20.42
C ILE A 527 -42.90 29.36 19.58
#